data_AF-W4KM12-F1
#
_entry.id   AF-W4KM12-F1
#
_cell.length_a   1.000
_cell.length_b   1.000
_cell.length_c   1.000
_cell.angle_alpha   90.00
_cell.angle_beta   90.00
_cell.angle_gamma   90.00
#
_symmetry.space_group_name_H-M   'P 1'
#
loop_
_entity.id
_entity.type
_entity.pdbx_description
1 polymer ?
#
loop_
_entity_poly.entity_id
_entity_poly.type
_entity_poly.pdbx_seq_one_letter_code
_entity_poly.pdbx_strand_id
1 'polypeptide(L)'
;LTYDTVFDNKAGSMNTAACSNGPHGLASKFPTFGDLPDYPYVGGVFAVSSWNSANCGTCWAVTYPETGVTINVLAIDVASPGFNVAQAAMDKLTNGKATQLGKVEVNVEQVPTSACKL
;
A
#
# COMPACT_ATOMS: atom_id res chain seq x y z
N LEU A 1 -7.65 8.11 2.19
CA LEU A 1 -6.56 7.24 2.67
C LEU A 1 -6.60 7.19 4.19
N THR A 2 -6.60 5.99 4.75
CA THR A 2 -6.44 5.69 6.19
C THR A 2 -5.16 4.86 6.38
N TYR A 3 -4.89 4.46 7.63
CA TYR A 3 -3.78 3.56 7.94
C TYR A 3 -4.22 2.33 8.75
N ASP A 4 -3.40 1.28 8.66
CA ASP A 4 -3.49 0.07 9.49
C ASP A 4 -2.08 -0.41 9.84
N THR A 5 -1.83 -0.53 11.14
CA THR A 5 -0.53 -0.94 11.69
C THR A 5 -0.12 -2.37 11.34
N VAL A 6 -1.05 -3.20 10.83
CA VAL A 6 -0.70 -4.54 10.32
C VAL A 6 0.36 -4.46 9.21
N PHE A 7 0.30 -3.42 8.37
CA PHE A 7 1.24 -3.23 7.26
C PHE A 7 2.59 -2.65 7.73
N ASP A 8 2.68 -2.11 8.95
CA ASP A 8 3.96 -1.70 9.59
C ASP A 8 4.73 -2.88 10.19
N ASN A 9 4.14 -4.08 10.22
CA ASN A 9 4.84 -5.28 10.65
C ASN A 9 5.67 -5.87 9.50
N LYS A 10 6.99 -5.63 9.51
CA LYS A 10 7.94 -6.23 8.55
C LYS A 10 7.83 -7.75 8.44
N ALA A 11 7.55 -8.44 9.56
CA ALA A 11 7.39 -9.90 9.60
C ALA A 11 5.96 -10.36 9.26
N GLY A 12 5.04 -9.44 8.94
CA GLY A 12 3.69 -9.75 8.51
C GLY A 12 3.72 -10.60 7.24
N SER A 13 2.98 -11.72 7.24
CA SER A 13 3.01 -12.66 6.12
C SER A 13 2.18 -12.14 4.95
N MET A 14 2.71 -12.22 3.73
CA MET A 14 1.95 -11.89 2.51
C MET A 14 0.73 -12.82 2.33
N ASN A 15 0.73 -14.01 2.95
CA ASN A 15 -0.40 -14.93 2.88
C ASN A 15 -1.65 -14.44 3.62
N THR A 16 -1.57 -13.40 4.45
CA THR A 16 -2.74 -12.82 5.11
C THR A 16 -3.45 -11.76 4.28
N ALA A 17 -2.88 -11.36 3.14
CA ALA A 17 -3.44 -10.34 2.26
C ALA A 17 -4.08 -10.95 1.01
N ALA A 18 -4.94 -10.19 0.32
CA ALA A 18 -5.57 -10.63 -0.92
C ALA A 18 -4.56 -10.92 -2.04
N CYS A 19 -3.42 -10.21 -2.08
CA CYS A 19 -2.35 -10.47 -3.05
C CYS A 19 -1.36 -11.55 -2.60
N SER A 20 -1.85 -12.53 -1.85
CA SER A 20 -1.10 -13.68 -1.35
C SER A 20 -0.55 -14.56 -2.47
N ASN A 21 -1.30 -15.58 -2.88
CA ASN A 21 -0.89 -16.58 -3.87
C ASN A 21 -1.78 -16.53 -5.13
N GLY A 22 -1.57 -17.48 -6.04
CA GLY A 22 -2.21 -17.52 -7.35
C GLY A 22 -1.38 -16.83 -8.44
N PRO A 23 -1.85 -16.82 -9.70
CA PRO A 23 -1.15 -16.22 -10.85
C PRO A 23 -0.73 -14.75 -10.67
N HIS A 24 -1.47 -13.96 -9.90
CA HIS A 24 -1.19 -12.56 -9.59
C HIS A 24 -0.66 -12.34 -8.16
N GLY A 25 -0.41 -13.42 -7.41
CA GLY A 25 0.06 -13.36 -6.04
C GLY A 25 1.52 -12.93 -5.90
N LEU A 26 1.84 -12.33 -4.75
CA LEU A 26 3.16 -11.81 -4.41
C LEU A 26 3.95 -12.72 -3.47
N ALA A 27 3.28 -13.62 -2.73
CA ALA A 27 3.87 -14.39 -1.62
C ALA A 27 5.02 -15.33 -2.02
N SER A 28 5.06 -15.79 -3.28
CA SER A 28 6.15 -16.64 -3.78
C SER A 28 7.47 -15.87 -3.98
N LYS A 29 7.37 -14.56 -4.23
CA LYS A 29 8.51 -13.65 -4.40
C LYS A 29 8.82 -12.87 -3.12
N PHE A 30 7.78 -12.48 -2.39
CA PHE A 30 7.83 -11.67 -1.18
C PHE A 30 7.01 -12.34 -0.06
N PRO A 31 7.60 -13.30 0.66
CA PRO A 31 6.88 -14.05 1.71
C PRO A 31 6.33 -13.18 2.85
N THR A 32 7.02 -12.08 3.17
CA THR A 32 6.63 -11.10 4.19
C THR A 32 6.49 -9.70 3.61
N PHE A 33 5.76 -8.82 4.31
CA PHE A 33 5.63 -7.41 3.89
C PHE A 33 6.99 -6.72 3.81
N GLY A 34 7.92 -7.03 4.72
CA GLY A 34 9.26 -6.45 4.76
C GLY A 34 10.17 -6.87 3.59
N ASP A 35 9.81 -7.92 2.84
CA ASP A 35 10.55 -8.34 1.64
C ASP A 35 10.27 -7.42 0.44
N LEU A 36 9.25 -6.56 0.51
CA LEU A 36 8.86 -5.68 -0.58
C LEU A 36 9.92 -4.57 -0.79
N PRO A 37 10.31 -4.28 -2.05
CA PRO A 37 11.46 -3.43 -2.36
C PRO A 37 11.43 -1.99 -1.84
N ASP A 38 10.23 -1.42 -1.68
CA ASP A 38 10.01 -0.04 -1.20
C ASP A 38 9.20 0.02 0.10
N TYR A 39 9.25 -1.05 0.90
CA TYR A 39 8.65 -1.10 2.23
C TYR A 39 9.10 0.10 3.09
N PRO A 40 8.18 0.77 3.84
CA PRO A 40 6.82 0.38 4.19
C PRO A 40 5.71 0.99 3.32
N TYR A 41 5.97 1.43 2.08
CA TYR A 41 4.94 2.07 1.25
C TYR A 41 4.02 1.04 0.57
N VAL A 42 3.22 0.36 1.39
CA VAL A 42 2.37 -0.76 1.00
C VAL A 42 1.01 -0.68 1.69
N GLY A 43 0.02 -1.39 1.14
CA GLY A 43 -1.24 -1.64 1.84
C GLY A 43 -2.39 -2.03 0.93
N GLY A 44 -3.59 -1.86 1.45
CA GLY A 44 -4.82 -2.05 0.72
C GLY A 44 -5.11 -0.91 -0.25
N VAL A 45 -5.53 -1.24 -1.47
CA VAL A 45 -5.86 -0.28 -2.54
C VAL A 45 -7.19 -0.66 -3.18
N PHE A 46 -8.03 0.33 -3.50
CA PHE A 46 -9.37 0.16 -4.09
C PHE A 46 -9.41 -0.64 -5.38
N ALA A 47 -8.31 -0.64 -6.14
CA ALA A 47 -8.20 -1.40 -7.38
C ALA A 47 -8.11 -2.92 -7.13
N VAL A 48 -7.62 -3.35 -5.96
CA VAL A 48 -7.60 -4.77 -5.58
C VAL A 48 -8.99 -5.13 -5.06
N SER A 49 -9.75 -5.89 -5.85
CA SER A 49 -11.14 -6.24 -5.54
C SER A 49 -11.29 -7.48 -4.66
N SER A 50 -10.32 -8.38 -4.69
CA SER A 50 -10.39 -9.71 -4.06
C SER A 50 -9.03 -10.42 -4.11
N TRP A 51 -8.98 -11.62 -3.53
CA TRP A 51 -7.89 -12.58 -3.73
C TRP A 51 -7.53 -12.73 -5.22
N ASN A 52 -6.23 -12.84 -5.51
CA ASN A 52 -5.67 -13.02 -6.86
C ASN A 52 -6.17 -11.98 -7.89
N SER A 53 -6.44 -10.75 -7.45
CA SER A 53 -6.80 -9.65 -8.35
C SER A 53 -5.68 -9.37 -9.35
N ALA A 54 -6.04 -9.05 -10.60
CA ALA A 54 -5.06 -8.59 -11.60
C ALA A 54 -4.38 -7.27 -11.23
N ASN A 55 -4.93 -6.52 -10.25
CA ASN A 55 -4.34 -5.29 -9.74
C ASN A 55 -3.35 -5.52 -8.58
N CYS A 56 -3.09 -6.77 -8.19
CA CYS A 56 -2.06 -7.10 -7.22
C CYS A 56 -0.67 -6.68 -7.73
N GLY A 57 0.09 -5.99 -6.88
CA GLY A 57 1.41 -5.46 -7.24
C GLY A 57 1.38 -4.22 -8.14
N THR A 58 0.22 -3.60 -8.37
CA THR A 58 0.16 -2.29 -9.03
C THR A 58 0.75 -1.19 -8.13
N CYS A 59 1.36 -0.19 -8.75
CA CYS A 59 1.99 0.94 -8.04
C CYS A 59 1.16 2.21 -8.23
N TRP A 60 1.01 2.99 -7.16
CA TRP A 60 0.17 4.17 -7.13
C TRP A 60 0.94 5.36 -6.55
N ALA A 61 1.12 6.41 -7.35
CA ALA A 61 1.56 7.69 -6.83
C ALA A 61 0.39 8.32 -6.05
N VAL A 62 0.60 8.54 -4.77
CA VAL A 62 -0.39 9.10 -3.84
C VAL A 62 0.15 10.42 -3.32
N THR A 63 -0.58 11.50 -3.57
CA THR A 63 -0.21 12.85 -3.15
C THR A 63 -1.20 13.38 -2.14
N TYR A 64 -0.72 13.87 -1.00
CA TYR A 64 -1.56 14.58 -0.04
C TYR A 64 -1.53 16.08 -0.35
N PRO A 65 -2.64 16.71 -0.79
CA PRO A 65 -2.63 18.09 -1.27
C PRO A 65 -2.16 19.10 -0.22
N GLU A 66 -2.48 18.89 1.06
CA GLU A 66 -2.13 19.82 2.15
C GLU A 66 -0.62 19.92 2.40
N THR A 67 0.14 18.86 2.12
CA THR A 67 1.61 18.85 2.29
C THR A 67 2.36 18.91 0.97
N GLY A 68 1.70 18.60 -0.15
CA GLY A 68 2.33 18.41 -1.46
C GLY A 68 3.25 17.18 -1.53
N VAL A 69 3.30 16.34 -0.48
CA VAL A 69 4.14 15.14 -0.45
C VAL A 69 3.49 14.05 -1.28
N THR A 70 4.30 13.42 -2.14
CA THR A 70 3.94 12.22 -2.90
C THR A 70 4.72 11.02 -2.41
N ILE A 71 4.05 9.87 -2.27
CA ILE A 71 4.67 8.56 -2.06
C ILE A 71 4.16 7.58 -3.11
N ASN A 72 4.91 6.52 -3.38
CA ASN A 72 4.48 5.44 -4.26
C ASN A 72 4.04 4.24 -3.42
N VAL A 73 2.76 3.90 -3.45
CA VAL A 73 2.17 2.81 -2.68
C VAL A 73 2.01 1.57 -3.55
N LEU A 74 2.57 0.45 -3.10
CA LEU A 74 2.36 -0.86 -3.73
C LEU A 74 1.08 -1.52 -3.20
N ALA A 75 0.20 -1.91 -4.12
CA ALA A 75 -1.06 -2.56 -3.81
C ALA A 75 -0.86 -4.04 -3.44
N ILE A 76 -1.12 -4.40 -2.18
CA ILE A 76 -0.97 -5.78 -1.67
C ILE A 76 -2.27 -6.35 -1.09
N ASP A 77 -3.27 -5.52 -0.86
CA ASP A 77 -4.53 -5.96 -0.28
C ASP A 77 -5.74 -5.14 -0.79
N VAL A 78 -6.94 -5.53 -0.37
CA VAL A 78 -8.18 -4.82 -0.65
C VAL A 78 -8.31 -3.60 0.29
N ALA A 79 -8.70 -2.44 -0.26
CA ALA A 79 -9.24 -1.34 0.54
C ALA A 79 -10.42 -0.69 -0.17
N SER A 80 -11.65 -0.93 0.31
CA SER A 80 -12.85 -0.35 -0.29
C SER A 80 -13.60 0.53 0.71
N PRO A 81 -13.77 1.85 0.46
CA PRO A 81 -13.18 2.63 -0.63
C PRO A 81 -11.76 3.15 -0.32
N GLY A 82 -10.95 3.35 -1.36
CA GLY A 82 -9.72 4.14 -1.31
C GLY A 82 -8.45 3.36 -0.97
N PHE A 83 -7.78 3.75 0.11
CA PHE A 83 -6.46 3.25 0.50
C PHE A 83 -6.42 3.02 2.01
N ASN A 84 -5.84 1.90 2.43
CA ASN A 84 -5.53 1.59 3.82
C ASN A 84 -4.08 1.13 3.90
N VAL A 85 -3.17 2.03 4.28
CA VAL A 85 -1.72 1.82 4.14
C VAL A 85 -1.02 1.61 5.47
N ALA A 86 0.26 1.24 5.46
CA ALA A 86 1.08 1.29 6.67
C ALA A 86 1.03 2.70 7.30
N GLN A 87 1.00 2.80 8.63
CA GLN A 87 1.03 4.07 9.35
C GLN A 87 2.26 4.88 8.95
N ALA A 88 3.42 4.27 8.80
CA ALA A 88 4.63 4.94 8.34
C ALA A 88 4.46 5.62 6.96
N ALA A 89 3.67 5.02 6.06
CA ALA A 89 3.36 5.61 4.76
C ALA A 89 2.43 6.84 4.91
N MET A 90 1.40 6.74 5.74
CA MET A 90 0.53 7.90 6.01
C MET A 90 1.26 9.00 6.79
N ASP A 91 2.16 8.67 7.71
CA ASP A 91 3.01 9.61 8.42
C ASP A 91 3.95 10.34 7.45
N LYS A 92 4.51 9.62 6.46
CA LYS A 92 5.32 10.25 5.41
C LYS A 92 4.51 11.28 4.62
N LEU A 93 3.27 10.97 4.25
CA LEU A 93 2.38 11.90 3.56
C LEU A 93 2.00 13.12 4.40
N THR A 94 1.76 12.91 5.69
CA THR A 94 1.12 13.90 6.59
C THR A 94 2.10 14.63 7.50
N ASN A 95 3.41 14.46 7.30
CA ASN A 95 4.47 14.97 8.16
C ASN A 95 4.33 14.51 9.63
N GLY A 96 4.07 13.21 9.82
CA GLY A 96 3.99 12.56 11.14
C GLY A 96 2.65 12.74 11.86
N LYS A 97 1.56 12.99 11.12
CA LYS A 97 0.23 13.28 11.68
C LYS A 97 -0.80 12.18 11.38
N ALA A 98 -0.37 10.95 11.08
CA ALA A 98 -1.31 9.88 10.72
C ALA A 98 -2.36 9.64 11.83
N THR A 99 -1.92 9.48 13.09
CA THR A 99 -2.82 9.27 14.23
C THR A 99 -3.72 10.46 14.52
N GLN A 100 -3.21 11.68 14.34
CA GLN A 100 -3.99 12.91 14.58
C GLN A 100 -5.11 13.07 13.55
N LEU A 101 -4.80 12.82 12.28
CA LEU A 101 -5.75 13.03 11.18
C LEU A 101 -6.69 11.84 11.00
N GLY A 102 -6.20 10.61 11.23
CA GLY A 102 -6.93 9.35 11.08
C GLY A 102 -7.27 8.97 9.64
N LYS A 103 -7.75 9.94 8.85
CA LYS A 103 -8.09 9.84 7.44
C LYS A 103 -7.75 11.13 6.72
N VAL A 104 -7.24 11.03 5.49
CA VAL A 104 -6.99 12.17 4.61
C VAL A 104 -7.55 11.92 3.20
N GLU A 105 -7.89 12.99 2.50
CA GLU A 105 -8.18 12.95 1.06
C GLU A 105 -6.88 13.12 0.27
N VAL A 106 -6.71 12.34 -0.79
CA VAL A 106 -5.47 12.27 -1.56
C VAL A 106 -5.78 12.24 -3.06
N ASN A 107 -4.87 12.79 -3.85
CA ASN A 107 -4.86 12.63 -5.29
C ASN A 107 -4.05 11.37 -5.64
N VAL A 108 -4.52 10.59 -6.60
CA VAL A 108 -3.88 9.31 -6.94
C VAL A 108 -3.75 9.12 -8.44
N GLU A 109 -2.64 8.51 -8.83
CA GLU A 109 -2.36 8.11 -10.21
C GLU A 109 -1.72 6.73 -10.18
N GLN A 110 -2.20 5.82 -11.05
CA GLN A 110 -1.52 4.55 -11.24
C GLN A 110 -0.26 4.78 -12.07
N VAL A 111 0.88 4.31 -11.58
CA VAL A 111 2.19 4.50 -12.21
C VAL A 111 2.85 3.15 -12.53
N PRO A 112 3.90 3.10 -13.39
CA PRO A 112 4.64 1.87 -13.64
C PRO A 112 5.19 1.23 -12.35
N THR A 113 5.24 -0.09 -12.30
CA THR A 113 5.68 -0.85 -11.10
C THR A 113 7.11 -0.53 -10.65
N SER A 114 7.96 -0.10 -11.59
CA SER A 114 9.33 0.36 -11.31
C SER A 114 9.38 1.56 -10.36
N ALA A 115 8.31 2.37 -10.29
CA ALA A 115 8.20 3.47 -9.32
C ALA A 115 8.08 2.97 -7.87
N CYS A 116 7.58 1.73 -7.68
CA CYS A 116 7.58 0.99 -6.41
C CYS A 116 8.74 -0.03 -6.34
N LYS A 117 9.74 0.10 -7.24
CA LYS A 117 10.94 -0.75 -7.32
C LYS A 117 10.64 -2.24 -7.57
N LEU A 118 9.53 -2.54 -8.27
CA LEU A 118 9.13 -3.90 -8.67
C LEU A 118 9.36 -4.16 -10.16
#